data_AF-A0A2E9R4C0-F1
#
_entry.id   AF-A0A2E9R4C0-F1
#
_cell.length_a   1.000
_cell.length_b   1.000
_cell.length_c   1.000
_cell.angle_alpha   90.00
_cell.angle_beta   90.00
_cell.angle_gamma   90.00
#
_symmetry.space_group_name_H-M   'P 1'
#
loop_
_entity.id
_entity.type
_entity.pdbx_description
1 polymer ?
#
loop_
_entity_poly.entity_id
_entity_poly.type
_entity_poly.pdbx_seq_one_letter_code
_entity_poly.pdbx_strand_id
1 'polypeptide(L)'
;MTYKRRPQSSWDESENPAKFFSARSILEFSGTSGGFRPNKNIRYEENTSGHAPRQTVGKIAPEKHSHTKTKKDTGLPHQKAISSLRRISGLTWEQLAYILGVSRRSLHSWANGGALNVRNAKKLQQLLAIVRYVDKGFARLNRESFVEEPEEGSSVLELLKNQQYDAVRERLGAGKGRPEKKPPLSPEAIKARKPPPPDAFVGAIQEPIQEPEPRVRKARVARRKKR
;
A
#
# COMPACT_ATOMS: atom_id res chain seq x y z
N MET A 1 -7.82 -52.08 -31.32
CA MET A 1 -7.71 -50.95 -30.37
C MET A 1 -8.90 -50.03 -30.56
N THR A 2 -9.93 -50.22 -29.76
CA THR A 2 -11.25 -49.59 -29.86
C THR A 2 -11.32 -48.37 -28.94
N TYR A 3 -11.47 -47.18 -29.52
CA TYR A 3 -11.61 -45.93 -28.77
C TYR A 3 -13.05 -45.78 -28.26
N LYS A 4 -13.23 -45.86 -26.93
CA LYS A 4 -14.48 -45.50 -26.24
C LYS A 4 -14.71 -43.99 -26.38
N ARG A 5 -15.80 -43.60 -27.07
CA ARG A 5 -16.33 -42.23 -27.09
C ARG A 5 -16.81 -41.85 -25.68
N ARG A 6 -16.38 -40.70 -25.17
CA ARG A 6 -17.00 -40.05 -24.01
C ARG A 6 -18.36 -39.45 -24.41
N PRO A 7 -19.40 -39.54 -23.58
CA PRO A 7 -20.67 -38.88 -23.84
C PRO A 7 -20.55 -37.35 -23.69
N GLN A 8 -21.18 -36.62 -24.60
CA GLN A 8 -21.39 -35.18 -24.55
C GLN A 8 -22.25 -34.85 -23.31
N SER A 9 -21.71 -34.08 -22.37
CA SER A 9 -22.53 -33.44 -21.34
C SER A 9 -23.29 -32.28 -21.98
N SER A 10 -24.60 -32.48 -22.07
CA SER A 10 -25.64 -31.46 -22.14
C SER A 10 -25.25 -30.19 -21.38
N TRP A 11 -24.93 -29.13 -22.10
CA TRP A 11 -25.01 -27.77 -21.56
C TRP A 11 -26.48 -27.41 -21.59
N ASP A 12 -27.13 -27.54 -20.44
CA ASP A 12 -28.49 -27.06 -20.22
C ASP A 12 -28.45 -25.53 -20.23
N GLU A 13 -29.07 -24.99 -21.26
CA GLU A 13 -29.14 -23.60 -21.63
C GLU A 13 -30.46 -23.06 -21.08
N SER A 14 -30.51 -22.80 -19.78
CA SER A 14 -31.63 -22.06 -19.20
C SER A 14 -31.18 -21.20 -18.02
N GLU A 15 -31.57 -19.92 -18.11
CA GLU A 15 -31.56 -18.91 -17.04
C GLU A 15 -30.33 -18.01 -16.89
N ASN A 16 -30.16 -17.18 -17.92
CA ASN A 16 -29.70 -15.81 -17.79
C ASN A 16 -30.84 -14.92 -17.23
N PRO A 17 -30.66 -14.30 -16.05
CA PRO A 17 -31.34 -13.01 -15.81
C PRO A 17 -30.35 -11.90 -15.42
N ALA A 18 -29.67 -11.36 -16.41
CA ALA A 18 -29.36 -9.93 -16.46
C ALA A 18 -30.67 -9.14 -16.46
N LYS A 19 -31.27 -8.87 -15.28
CA LYS A 19 -32.41 -7.94 -15.09
C LYS A 19 -32.79 -7.79 -13.61
N PHE A 20 -32.00 -7.05 -12.83
CA PHE A 20 -32.49 -6.35 -11.62
C PHE A 20 -31.67 -5.07 -11.35
N PHE A 21 -31.66 -4.15 -12.31
CA PHE A 21 -31.51 -2.73 -12.00
C PHE A 21 -32.87 -2.08 -12.27
N SER A 22 -33.73 -2.16 -11.26
CA SER A 22 -34.98 -1.42 -11.22
C SER A 22 -34.68 0.02 -10.82
N ALA A 23 -34.92 0.92 -11.76
CA ALA A 23 -35.02 2.34 -11.50
C ALA A 23 -36.29 2.64 -10.69
N ARG A 24 -36.13 3.24 -9.51
CA ARG A 24 -37.09 4.16 -8.87
C ARG A 24 -36.61 4.59 -7.49
N SER A 25 -36.06 5.79 -7.41
CA SER A 25 -36.45 6.82 -6.44
C SER A 25 -35.57 8.04 -6.66
N ILE A 26 -35.92 8.79 -7.71
CA ILE A 26 -35.71 10.23 -7.73
C ILE A 26 -36.70 10.78 -6.71
N LEU A 27 -36.19 11.24 -5.58
CA LEU A 27 -36.90 12.21 -4.76
C LEU A 27 -35.96 13.36 -4.45
N GLU A 28 -36.53 14.54 -4.62
CA GLU A 28 -35.92 15.85 -4.59
C GLU A 28 -35.21 16.13 -3.26
N PHE A 29 -34.01 16.69 -3.34
CA PHE A 29 -33.48 17.53 -2.28
C PHE A 29 -32.86 18.77 -2.90
N SER A 30 -33.74 19.70 -3.29
CA SER A 30 -33.41 21.11 -3.44
C SER A 30 -33.23 21.70 -2.04
N GLY A 31 -32.09 22.33 -1.77
CA GLY A 31 -31.86 22.89 -0.44
C GLY A 31 -30.46 23.43 -0.20
N THR A 32 -30.30 24.71 -0.52
CA THR A 32 -29.47 25.70 0.18
C THR A 32 -27.95 25.53 0.18
N SER A 33 -27.34 26.26 -0.76
CA SER A 33 -26.03 26.89 -0.68
C SER A 33 -25.80 27.61 0.67
N GLY A 34 -25.15 26.92 1.61
CA GLY A 34 -24.58 27.52 2.82
C GLY A 34 -23.13 27.93 2.57
N GLY A 35 -22.91 29.23 2.38
CA GLY A 35 -21.58 29.82 2.12
C GLY A 35 -20.58 29.53 3.24
N PHE A 36 -19.46 28.90 2.86
CA PHE A 36 -18.29 28.75 3.70
C PHE A 36 -17.59 30.11 3.83
N ARG A 37 -17.84 30.82 4.92
CA ARG A 37 -17.11 32.04 5.29
C ARG A 37 -15.72 31.67 5.83
N PRO A 38 -14.62 32.22 5.30
CA PRO A 38 -13.33 32.12 5.96
C PRO A 38 -13.33 32.97 7.23
N ASN A 39 -13.02 32.34 8.37
CA ASN A 39 -12.86 33.00 9.66
C ASN A 39 -11.60 33.89 9.63
N LYS A 40 -11.81 35.21 9.48
CA LYS A 40 -10.79 36.24 9.69
C LYS A 40 -10.90 36.72 11.13
N ASN A 41 -10.12 36.15 12.03
CA ASN A 41 -9.82 36.74 13.33
C ASN A 41 -8.47 36.20 13.82
N ILE A 42 -7.39 36.75 13.28
CA ILE A 42 -6.10 36.78 13.96
C ILE A 42 -5.80 38.26 14.15
N ARG A 43 -6.01 38.72 15.39
CA ARG A 43 -5.60 40.04 15.87
C ARG A 43 -4.08 40.12 15.80
N TYR A 44 -3.59 41.16 15.15
CA TYR A 44 -2.23 41.64 15.33
C TYR A 44 -2.23 42.48 16.61
N GLU A 45 -1.55 42.01 17.64
CA GLU A 45 -1.16 42.86 18.77
C GLU A 45 0.17 43.51 18.38
N GLU A 46 0.11 44.83 18.28
CA GLU A 46 1.21 45.75 18.04
C GLU A 46 2.05 45.84 19.31
N ASN A 47 3.27 45.32 19.29
CA ASN A 47 4.30 45.68 20.27
C ASN A 47 5.36 46.51 19.57
N THR A 48 5.20 47.83 19.64
CA THR A 48 6.20 48.82 19.28
C THR A 48 7.11 49.14 20.47
N SER A 49 8.33 49.58 20.13
CA SER A 49 9.27 50.34 20.96
C SER A 49 10.17 49.58 21.95
N GLY A 50 11.43 49.41 21.54
CA GLY A 50 12.57 49.12 22.43
C GLY A 50 13.89 49.23 21.66
N HIS A 51 14.49 50.42 21.68
CA HIS A 51 15.71 50.83 20.98
C HIS A 51 16.98 50.09 21.48
N ALA A 52 18.00 50.06 20.61
CA ALA A 52 19.26 49.30 20.69
C ALA A 52 20.18 49.64 21.89
N PRO A 53 21.29 48.88 22.15
CA PRO A 53 22.51 49.07 21.36
C PRO A 53 23.33 47.81 21.00
N ARG A 54 24.12 47.97 19.93
CA ARG A 54 25.25 47.17 19.46
C ARG A 54 26.16 46.64 20.58
N GLN A 55 26.52 45.36 20.52
CA GLN A 55 27.85 44.87 20.94
C GLN A 55 28.42 43.80 19.99
N THR A 56 29.57 44.15 19.43
CA THR A 56 30.79 43.35 19.20
C THR A 56 30.75 41.97 18.53
N VAL A 57 31.32 41.99 17.33
CA VAL A 57 32.09 40.98 16.59
C VAL A 57 32.69 39.85 17.47
N GLY A 58 32.16 38.64 17.28
CA GLY A 58 32.84 37.38 17.60
C GLY A 58 32.86 36.49 16.37
N LYS A 59 34.04 36.27 15.79
CA LYS A 59 34.29 35.32 14.70
C LYS A 59 33.99 33.90 15.22
N ILE A 60 32.87 33.30 14.80
CA ILE A 60 32.62 31.87 14.96
C ILE A 60 32.80 31.25 13.57
N ALA A 61 33.74 30.32 13.49
CA ALA A 61 34.05 29.53 12.31
C ALA A 61 32.78 28.87 11.73
N PRO A 62 32.67 28.67 10.41
CA PRO A 62 31.57 27.91 9.85
C PRO A 62 31.76 26.44 10.22
N GLU A 63 31.18 26.03 11.35
CA GLU A 63 30.89 24.63 11.62
C GLU A 63 30.09 24.08 10.45
N LYS A 64 30.65 23.03 9.83
CA LYS A 64 30.01 22.26 8.78
C LYS A 64 28.80 21.56 9.40
N HIS A 65 27.64 22.22 9.41
CA HIS A 65 26.37 21.58 9.72
C HIS A 65 26.04 20.59 8.60
N SER A 66 26.59 19.38 8.70
CA SER A 66 26.14 18.21 7.98
C SER A 66 24.66 18.02 8.24
N HIS A 67 23.82 18.56 7.36
CA HIS A 67 22.39 18.29 7.29
C HIS A 67 22.22 16.82 6.92
N THR A 68 22.34 15.93 7.89
CA THR A 68 21.76 14.59 7.79
C THR A 68 20.25 14.80 7.78
N LYS A 69 19.66 14.90 6.58
CA LYS A 69 18.20 14.82 6.37
C LYS A 69 17.71 13.47 6.89
N THR A 70 17.48 13.36 8.20
CA THR A 70 16.61 12.34 8.75
C THR A 70 15.21 12.67 8.27
N LYS A 71 14.79 12.01 7.18
CA LYS A 71 13.45 12.12 6.61
C LYS A 71 12.46 11.59 7.67
N LYS A 72 12.04 12.47 8.58
CA LYS A 72 11.01 12.18 9.57
C LYS A 72 9.79 11.79 8.76
N ASP A 73 9.31 10.56 8.91
CA ASP A 73 8.10 10.09 8.22
C ASP A 73 6.92 10.98 8.64
N THR A 74 6.65 12.06 7.91
CA THR A 74 5.58 13.04 8.18
C THR A 74 4.30 12.69 7.43
N GLY A 75 4.13 11.43 7.03
CA GLY A 75 2.86 10.96 6.46
C GLY A 75 1.73 11.04 7.49
N LEU A 76 0.54 11.47 7.04
CA LEU A 76 -0.67 11.48 7.86
C LEU A 76 -0.91 10.10 8.47
N PRO A 77 -1.51 10.01 9.67
CA PRO A 77 -1.64 8.75 10.42
C PRO A 77 -2.37 7.65 9.61
N HIS A 78 -3.35 8.04 8.78
CA HIS A 78 -4.07 7.09 7.93
C HIS A 78 -3.26 6.63 6.71
N GLN A 79 -2.41 7.47 6.10
CA GLN A 79 -1.51 7.06 5.02
C GLN A 79 -0.59 5.93 5.51
N LYS A 80 0.04 6.15 6.67
CA LYS A 80 0.89 5.14 7.32
C LYS A 80 0.12 3.88 7.66
N ALA A 81 -1.13 4.00 8.10
CA ALA A 81 -1.98 2.85 8.39
C ALA A 81 -2.27 2.02 7.12
N ILE A 82 -2.66 2.65 6.01
CA ILE A 82 -2.92 1.96 4.74
C ILE A 82 -1.64 1.29 4.22
N SER A 83 -0.51 2.00 4.21
CA SER A 83 0.77 1.43 3.78
C SER A 83 1.20 0.26 4.67
N SER A 84 1.02 0.38 5.99
CA SER A 84 1.33 -0.70 6.94
C SER A 84 0.44 -1.92 6.71
N LEU A 85 -0.86 -1.69 6.52
CA LEU A 85 -1.85 -2.73 6.29
C LEU A 85 -1.49 -3.54 5.04
N ARG A 86 -1.25 -2.86 3.91
CA ARG A 86 -0.83 -3.52 2.65
C ARG A 86 0.48 -4.29 2.80
N ARG A 87 1.45 -3.73 3.53
CA ARG A 87 2.76 -4.36 3.78
C ARG A 87 2.66 -5.61 4.66
N ILE A 88 1.70 -5.66 5.59
CA ILE A 88 1.51 -6.79 6.50
C ILE A 88 0.64 -7.85 5.84
N SER A 89 -0.54 -7.48 5.34
CA SER A 89 -1.51 -8.45 4.81
C SER A 89 -1.14 -9.01 3.44
N GLY A 90 -0.35 -8.30 2.64
CA GLY A 90 -0.07 -8.69 1.25
C GLY A 90 -1.27 -8.56 0.31
N LEU A 91 -2.39 -7.99 0.77
CA LEU A 91 -3.60 -7.82 -0.04
C LEU A 91 -3.41 -6.77 -1.13
N THR A 92 -4.12 -6.95 -2.25
CA THR A 92 -4.12 -5.99 -3.35
C THR A 92 -4.98 -4.76 -2.98
N TRP A 93 -4.79 -3.66 -3.72
CA TRP A 93 -5.64 -2.48 -3.58
C TRP A 93 -7.12 -2.77 -3.78
N GLU A 94 -7.45 -3.71 -4.67
CA GLU A 94 -8.83 -4.10 -4.97
C GLU A 94 -9.46 -4.85 -3.80
N GLN A 95 -8.73 -5.80 -3.21
CA GLN A 95 -9.19 -6.54 -2.04
C GLN A 95 -9.38 -5.62 -0.83
N LEU A 96 -8.49 -4.66 -0.62
CA LEU A 96 -8.64 -3.69 0.46
C LEU A 96 -9.83 -2.75 0.24
N ALA A 97 -10.05 -2.31 -0.99
CA ALA A 97 -11.20 -1.49 -1.36
C ALA A 97 -12.51 -2.27 -1.13
N TYR A 98 -12.52 -3.55 -1.50
CA TYR A 98 -13.61 -4.48 -1.26
C TYR A 98 -13.96 -4.62 0.22
N ILE A 99 -12.97 -4.91 1.07
CA ILE A 99 -13.15 -5.05 2.53
C ILE A 99 -13.68 -3.75 3.15
N LEU A 100 -13.12 -2.60 2.73
CA LEU A 100 -13.53 -1.31 3.28
C LEU A 100 -14.87 -0.81 2.70
N GLY A 101 -15.40 -1.46 1.66
CA GLY A 101 -16.64 -1.08 0.99
C GLY A 101 -16.52 0.26 0.25
N VAL A 102 -15.36 0.55 -0.33
CA VAL A 102 -15.09 1.80 -1.06
C VAL A 102 -14.52 1.53 -2.44
N SER A 103 -14.54 2.55 -3.31
CA SER A 103 -13.88 2.43 -4.60
C SER A 103 -12.35 2.35 -4.44
N ARG A 104 -11.70 1.64 -5.38
CA ARG A 104 -10.24 1.61 -5.49
C ARG A 104 -9.66 3.02 -5.56
N ARG A 105 -10.28 3.93 -6.32
CA ARG A 105 -9.83 5.33 -6.49
C ARG A 105 -9.85 6.11 -5.17
N SER A 106 -10.89 5.94 -4.36
CA SER A 106 -10.99 6.57 -3.03
C SER A 106 -9.86 6.09 -2.12
N LEU A 107 -9.61 4.78 -2.12
CA LEU A 107 -8.56 4.18 -1.30
C LEU A 107 -7.15 4.66 -1.72
N HIS A 108 -6.89 4.79 -3.02
CA HIS A 108 -5.67 5.41 -3.55
C HIS A 108 -5.55 6.88 -3.15
N SER A 109 -6.64 7.65 -3.21
CA SER A 109 -6.66 9.04 -2.77
C SER A 109 -6.24 9.18 -1.31
N TRP A 110 -6.78 8.33 -0.41
CA TRP A 110 -6.41 8.34 1.01
C TRP A 110 -4.95 7.96 1.24
N ALA A 111 -4.42 7.02 0.46
CA ALA A 111 -3.00 6.66 0.53
C ALA A 111 -2.08 7.83 0.14
N ASN A 112 -2.55 8.71 -0.74
CA ASN A 112 -1.85 9.92 -1.16
C ASN A 112 -2.15 11.15 -0.28
N GLY A 113 -2.96 11.00 0.78
CA GLY A 113 -3.29 12.10 1.72
C GLY A 113 -4.63 12.79 1.50
N GLY A 114 -5.51 12.22 0.69
CA GLY A 114 -6.89 12.65 0.62
C GLY A 114 -7.60 12.52 1.97
N ALA A 115 -8.61 13.37 2.19
CA ALA A 115 -9.37 13.37 3.43
C ALA A 115 -10.12 12.04 3.64
N LEU A 116 -10.13 11.58 4.90
CA LEU A 116 -10.77 10.34 5.34
C LEU A 116 -11.88 10.68 6.35
N ASN A 117 -13.11 10.22 6.08
CA ASN A 117 -14.21 10.35 7.04
C ASN A 117 -13.94 9.49 8.30
N VAL A 118 -14.36 9.98 9.48
CA VAL A 118 -14.28 9.32 10.79
C VAL A 118 -14.75 7.87 10.75
N ARG A 119 -15.86 7.56 10.07
CA ARG A 119 -16.37 6.18 9.95
C ARG A 119 -15.35 5.25 9.29
N ASN A 120 -14.71 5.69 8.22
CA ASN A 120 -13.71 4.91 7.49
C ASN A 120 -12.37 4.87 8.24
N ALA A 121 -12.03 5.94 8.96
CA ALA A 121 -10.87 5.96 9.86
C ALA A 121 -10.99 4.89 10.95
N LYS A 122 -12.16 4.76 11.59
CA LYS A 122 -12.42 3.71 12.59
C LYS A 122 -12.28 2.31 11.99
N LYS A 123 -12.92 2.04 10.85
CA LYS A 123 -12.81 0.76 10.14
C LYS A 123 -11.37 0.40 9.78
N LEU A 124 -10.61 1.37 9.28
CA LEU A 124 -9.20 1.19 8.92
C LEU A 124 -8.35 0.81 10.15
N GLN A 125 -8.56 1.48 11.28
CA GLN A 125 -7.83 1.17 12.52
C GLN A 125 -8.20 -0.21 13.06
N GLN A 126 -9.49 -0.57 13.06
CA GLN A 126 -9.94 -1.89 13.48
C GLN A 126 -9.36 -2.98 12.58
N LEU A 127 -9.44 -2.81 11.26
CA LEU A 127 -8.86 -3.74 10.30
C LEU A 127 -7.35 -3.89 10.49
N LEU A 128 -6.63 -2.78 10.72
CA LEU A 128 -5.19 -2.83 11.00
C LEU A 128 -4.87 -3.60 12.29
N ALA A 129 -5.68 -3.45 13.33
CA ALA A 129 -5.52 -4.19 14.59
C ALA A 129 -5.70 -5.69 14.38
N ILE A 130 -6.73 -6.10 13.61
CA ILE A 130 -6.95 -7.52 13.28
C ILE A 130 -5.83 -8.08 12.43
N VAL A 131 -5.42 -7.38 11.37
CA VAL A 131 -4.33 -7.82 10.50
C VAL A 131 -3.02 -7.99 11.27
N ARG A 132 -2.75 -7.15 12.27
CA ARG A 132 -1.58 -7.30 13.16
C ARG A 132 -1.72 -8.48 14.11
N TYR A 133 -2.91 -8.74 14.62
CA TYR A 133 -3.18 -9.87 15.50
C TYR A 133 -2.97 -11.20 14.78
N VAL A 134 -3.43 -11.33 13.53
CA VAL A 134 -3.32 -12.57 12.74
C VAL A 134 -2.01 -12.67 11.94
N ASP A 135 -1.08 -11.71 12.10
CA ASP A 135 0.13 -11.65 11.28
C ASP A 135 1.02 -12.89 11.52
N LYS A 136 1.19 -13.73 10.49
CA LYS A 136 2.07 -14.90 10.49
C LYS A 136 3.53 -14.54 10.18
N GLY A 137 3.82 -13.25 10.02
CA GLY A 137 5.14 -12.66 9.84
C GLY A 137 5.55 -12.42 8.40
N PHE A 138 4.98 -13.18 7.45
CA PHE A 138 5.20 -13.02 6.02
C PHE A 138 3.91 -12.63 5.29
N ALA A 139 4.00 -11.59 4.45
CA ALA A 139 2.85 -11.08 3.71
C ALA A 139 2.20 -12.11 2.77
N ARG A 140 3.01 -13.05 2.23
CA ARG A 140 2.51 -14.14 1.39
C ARG A 140 1.61 -15.10 2.18
N LEU A 141 2.09 -15.58 3.32
CA LEU A 141 1.32 -16.49 4.19
C LEU A 141 0.03 -15.83 4.69
N ASN A 142 0.10 -14.54 5.04
CA ASN A 142 -1.08 -13.78 5.43
C ASN A 142 -2.09 -13.72 4.29
N ARG A 143 -1.65 -13.41 3.07
CA ARG A 143 -2.53 -13.35 1.91
C ARG A 143 -3.17 -14.70 1.61
N GLU A 144 -2.40 -15.78 1.63
CA GLU A 144 -2.91 -17.14 1.42
C GLU A 144 -4.05 -17.42 2.42
N SER A 145 -3.85 -17.16 3.72
CA SER A 145 -4.88 -17.35 4.74
C SER A 145 -6.11 -16.43 4.63
N PHE A 146 -5.98 -15.27 3.98
CA PHE A 146 -7.14 -14.41 3.71
C PHE A 146 -7.91 -14.82 2.46
N VAL A 147 -7.22 -15.31 1.44
CA VAL A 147 -7.77 -15.60 0.10
C VAL A 147 -8.19 -17.06 -0.05
N GLU A 148 -7.68 -17.95 0.79
CA GLU A 148 -8.08 -19.36 0.84
C GLU A 148 -9.61 -19.49 0.80
N GLU A 149 -10.06 -20.26 -0.18
CA GLU A 149 -11.47 -20.53 -0.39
C GLU A 149 -11.93 -21.51 0.69
N PRO A 150 -12.97 -21.18 1.47
CA PRO A 150 -13.45 -22.07 2.49
C PRO A 150 -14.14 -23.28 1.86
N GLU A 151 -13.90 -24.49 2.38
CA GLU A 151 -14.70 -25.67 2.01
C GLU A 151 -16.14 -25.53 2.53
N GLU A 152 -16.34 -24.89 3.69
CA GLU A 152 -17.66 -24.54 4.23
C GLU A 152 -17.63 -23.16 4.92
N GLY A 153 -18.67 -22.36 4.69
CA GLY A 153 -18.88 -21.05 5.33
C GLY A 153 -18.37 -19.84 4.55
N SER A 154 -18.43 -18.66 5.18
CA SER A 154 -18.02 -17.39 4.56
C SER A 154 -16.49 -17.30 4.44
N SER A 155 -16.00 -16.78 3.31
CA SER A 155 -14.57 -16.45 3.14
C SER A 155 -14.13 -15.43 4.19
N VAL A 156 -12.86 -15.47 4.60
CA VAL A 156 -12.29 -14.51 5.55
C VAL A 156 -12.42 -13.07 5.02
N LEU A 157 -12.34 -12.86 3.70
CA LEU A 157 -12.58 -11.55 3.10
C LEU A 157 -14.02 -11.05 3.31
N GLU A 158 -15.00 -11.94 3.24
CA GLU A 158 -16.41 -11.60 3.52
C GLU A 158 -16.61 -11.26 4.99
N LEU A 159 -16.02 -12.03 5.91
CA LEU A 159 -16.08 -11.73 7.35
C LEU A 159 -15.49 -10.34 7.65
N LEU A 160 -14.34 -10.01 7.04
CA LEU A 160 -13.71 -8.70 7.20
C LEU A 160 -14.56 -7.57 6.61
N LYS A 161 -15.18 -7.78 5.45
CA LYS A 161 -16.10 -6.81 4.82
C LYS A 161 -17.33 -6.56 5.69
N ASN A 162 -17.88 -7.61 6.28
CA ASN A 162 -19.02 -7.55 7.20
C ASN A 162 -18.64 -7.09 8.61
N GLN A 163 -17.37 -6.74 8.86
CA GLN A 163 -16.84 -6.27 10.14
C GLN A 163 -16.98 -7.29 11.28
N GLN A 164 -17.04 -8.59 10.96
CA GLN A 164 -17.10 -9.70 11.91
C GLN A 164 -15.68 -10.04 12.39
N TYR A 165 -15.05 -9.07 13.05
CA TYR A 165 -13.63 -9.16 13.43
C TYR A 165 -13.32 -10.26 14.45
N ASP A 166 -14.26 -10.56 15.34
CA ASP A 166 -14.08 -11.59 16.35
C ASP A 166 -14.09 -13.00 15.73
N ALA A 167 -15.01 -13.25 14.77
CA ALA A 167 -15.01 -14.49 14.00
C ALA A 167 -13.71 -14.70 13.21
N VAL A 168 -13.08 -13.63 12.72
CA VAL A 168 -11.76 -13.71 12.06
C VAL A 168 -10.66 -14.08 13.05
N ARG A 169 -10.71 -13.56 14.28
CA ARG A 169 -9.74 -13.90 15.34
C ARG A 169 -9.87 -15.35 15.77
N GLU A 170 -11.09 -15.84 15.93
CA GLU A 170 -11.37 -17.23 16.27
C GLU A 170 -10.89 -18.18 15.18
N ARG A 171 -11.14 -17.82 13.90
CA ARG A 171 -10.80 -18.67 12.76
C ARG A 171 -9.30 -18.73 12.47
N LEU A 172 -8.59 -17.59 12.49
CA LEU A 172 -7.17 -17.54 12.12
C LEU A 172 -6.24 -17.70 13.32
N GLY A 173 -6.73 -17.46 14.53
CA GLY A 173 -5.93 -17.43 15.74
C GLY A 173 -4.93 -16.26 15.79
N ALA A 174 -4.16 -16.21 16.88
CA ALA A 174 -3.04 -15.27 17.01
C ALA A 174 -1.88 -15.71 16.10
N GLY A 175 -1.39 -14.77 15.29
CA GLY A 175 -0.20 -14.98 14.47
C GLY A 175 1.09 -14.89 15.29
N LYS A 176 2.19 -15.45 14.75
CA LYS A 176 3.54 -15.37 15.36
C LYS A 176 4.11 -13.95 15.38
N GLY A 177 3.49 -13.02 14.64
CA GLY A 177 4.01 -11.69 14.39
C GLY A 177 5.15 -11.70 13.38
N ARG A 178 5.49 -10.51 12.87
CA ARG A 178 6.69 -10.33 12.05
C ARG A 178 7.93 -10.38 12.93
N PRO A 179 8.98 -11.14 12.54
CA PRO A 179 10.26 -11.06 13.23
C PRO A 179 10.71 -9.59 13.28
N GLU A 180 11.17 -9.16 14.44
CA GLU A 180 11.70 -7.81 14.59
C GLU A 180 12.76 -7.53 13.54
N LYS A 181 12.91 -6.26 13.16
CA LYS A 181 13.93 -5.86 12.18
C LYS A 181 15.26 -6.45 12.66
N LYS A 182 15.94 -7.19 11.78
CA LYS A 182 17.28 -7.70 12.07
C LYS A 182 18.12 -6.54 12.62
N PRO A 183 18.93 -6.78 13.66
CA PRO A 183 19.78 -5.74 14.22
C PRO A 183 20.62 -5.11 13.10
N PRO A 184 20.96 -3.82 13.23
CA PRO A 184 21.85 -3.18 12.28
C PRO A 184 23.14 -4.00 12.14
N LEU A 185 23.71 -3.99 10.93
CA LEU A 185 24.98 -4.66 10.66
C LEU A 185 26.03 -4.20 11.68
N SER A 186 26.89 -5.12 12.10
CA SER A 186 28.02 -4.77 12.95
C SER A 186 28.91 -3.73 12.25
N PRO A 187 29.59 -2.83 13.00
CA PRO A 187 30.49 -1.85 12.43
C PRO A 187 31.57 -2.47 11.53
N GLU A 188 32.04 -3.66 11.87
CA GLU A 188 33.01 -4.44 11.10
C GLU A 188 32.43 -4.92 9.76
N ALA A 189 31.21 -5.47 9.77
CA ALA A 189 30.53 -5.87 8.54
C ALA A 189 30.24 -4.67 7.63
N ILE A 190 30.00 -3.49 8.20
CA ILE A 190 29.87 -2.24 7.43
C ILE A 190 31.21 -1.90 6.77
N LYS A 191 32.34 -1.95 7.51
CA LYS A 191 33.68 -1.68 6.95
C LYS A 191 34.06 -2.66 5.85
N ALA A 192 33.80 -3.96 6.04
CA ALA A 192 34.10 -4.99 5.04
C ALA A 192 33.28 -4.83 3.74
N ARG A 193 32.10 -4.20 3.82
CA ARG A 193 31.23 -3.91 2.65
C ARG A 193 31.48 -2.54 2.03
N LYS A 194 32.40 -1.73 2.56
CA LYS A 194 32.72 -0.45 1.92
C LYS A 194 33.36 -0.73 0.56
N PRO A 195 32.91 -0.06 -0.51
CA PRO A 195 33.58 -0.18 -1.78
C PRO A 195 35.04 0.27 -1.63
N PRO A 196 35.95 -0.24 -2.48
CA PRO A 196 37.31 0.24 -2.52
C PRO A 196 37.36 1.76 -2.74
N PRO A 197 38.39 2.45 -2.22
CA PRO A 197 38.55 3.87 -2.48
C PRO A 197 38.75 4.14 -3.97
N PRO A 198 38.31 5.31 -4.48
CA PRO A 198 38.43 5.65 -5.90
C PRO A 198 39.87 5.59 -6.42
N ASP A 199 40.86 5.89 -5.56
CA ASP A 199 42.28 5.83 -5.90
C ASP A 199 42.74 4.42 -6.28
N ALA A 200 42.09 3.36 -5.77
CA ALA A 200 42.38 1.98 -6.15
C ALA A 200 42.01 1.65 -7.62
N PHE A 201 41.28 2.55 -8.30
CA PHE A 201 40.88 2.39 -9.69
C PHE A 201 41.71 3.25 -10.65
N VAL A 202 42.66 4.06 -10.16
CA VAL A 202 43.56 4.87 -10.99
C VAL A 202 44.56 3.92 -11.66
N GLY A 203 44.23 3.47 -12.87
CA GLY A 203 45.00 2.47 -13.63
C GLY A 203 44.23 1.18 -13.95
N ALA A 204 43.00 1.04 -13.46
CA ALA A 204 42.11 -0.03 -13.90
C ALA A 204 41.78 0.18 -15.39
N ILE A 205 42.18 -0.78 -16.23
CA ILE A 205 41.79 -0.80 -17.64
C ILE A 205 40.28 -0.98 -17.67
N GLN A 206 39.56 -0.06 -18.31
CA GLN A 206 38.14 -0.25 -18.59
C GLN A 206 38.04 -1.38 -19.59
N GLU A 207 37.77 -2.60 -19.10
CA GLU A 207 37.41 -3.69 -19.98
C GLU A 207 36.15 -3.29 -20.74
N PRO A 208 36.12 -3.45 -22.07
CA PRO A 208 34.92 -3.22 -22.84
C PRO A 208 33.82 -4.12 -22.29
N ILE A 209 32.67 -3.53 -21.98
CA ILE A 209 31.49 -4.26 -21.52
C ILE A 209 31.18 -5.32 -22.58
N GLN A 210 31.33 -6.60 -22.22
CA GLN A 210 30.90 -7.67 -23.09
C GLN A 210 29.38 -7.58 -23.21
N GLU A 211 28.91 -7.00 -24.31
CA GLU A 211 27.50 -7.05 -24.65
C GLU A 211 27.12 -8.53 -24.78
N PRO A 212 26.17 -9.04 -23.96
CA PRO A 212 25.74 -10.41 -24.10
C PRO A 212 25.24 -10.57 -25.54
N GLU A 213 25.77 -11.57 -26.26
CA GLU A 213 25.45 -11.75 -27.67
C GLU A 213 23.94 -11.64 -27.88
N PRO A 214 23.50 -10.81 -28.86
CA PRO A 214 22.09 -10.61 -29.10
C PRO A 214 21.47 -11.99 -29.36
N ARG A 215 20.65 -12.46 -28.43
CA ARG A 215 19.87 -13.69 -28.61
C ARG A 215 18.83 -13.43 -29.70
N VAL A 216 19.24 -13.57 -30.95
CA VAL A 216 18.37 -13.46 -32.12
C VAL A 216 17.41 -14.65 -32.08
N ARG A 217 16.26 -14.47 -31.42
CA ARG A 217 15.15 -15.43 -31.53
C ARG A 217 14.67 -15.38 -32.98
N LYS A 218 15.01 -16.39 -33.78
CA LYS A 218 14.47 -16.56 -35.13
C LYS A 218 12.95 -16.62 -35.03
N ALA A 219 12.26 -15.58 -35.51
CA ALA A 219 10.81 -15.55 -35.55
C ALA A 219 10.31 -16.67 -36.47
N ARG A 220 9.58 -17.64 -35.90
CA ARG A 220 8.85 -18.65 -36.68
C ARG A 220 7.57 -18.02 -37.21
N VAL A 221 7.51 -17.78 -38.51
CA VAL A 221 6.28 -17.35 -39.19
C VAL A 221 5.31 -18.53 -39.22
N ALA A 222 4.21 -18.42 -38.47
CA ALA A 222 3.13 -19.40 -38.50
C ALA A 222 2.31 -19.22 -39.79
N ARG A 223 2.46 -20.16 -40.74
CA ARG A 223 1.73 -20.17 -42.01
C ARG A 223 0.27 -20.57 -41.73
N ARG A 224 -0.65 -19.60 -41.84
CA ARG A 224 -2.08 -19.81 -41.62
C ARG A 224 -2.68 -20.59 -42.79
N LYS A 225 -3.17 -21.82 -42.55
CA LYS A 225 -3.84 -22.64 -43.56
C LYS A 225 -5.23 -22.06 -43.81
N LYS A 226 -5.46 -21.53 -45.02
CA LYS A 226 -6.75 -20.99 -45.45
C LYS A 226 -7.72 -22.17 -45.63
N ARG A 227 -8.88 -22.08 -44.98
CA ARG A 227 -10.03 -22.98 -45.16
C ARG A 227 -10.92 -22.43 -46.26
#